data_AF-A0A3B9QJ46-F1
#
_entry.id   AF-A0A3B9QJ46-F1
#
_cell.length_a   1.000
_cell.length_b   1.000
_cell.length_c   1.000
_cell.angle_alpha   90.00
_cell.angle_beta   90.00
_cell.angle_gamma   90.00
#
_symmetry.space_group_name_H-M   'P 1'
#
loop_
_entity.id
_entity.type
_entity.pdbx_description
1 polymer ?
#
loop_
_entity_poly.entity_id
_entity_poly.type
_entity_poly.pdbx_seq_one_letter_code
_entity_poly.pdbx_strand_id
1 'polypeptide(L)' 'ASAVLETWLGDLDWAREHEPGGILTYTMHPQVIGRGHRMLMFEALIDEIEKREDVIFVTLQEASNRWRAEQTSD' A
#
# COMPACT_ATOMS: atom_id res chain seq x y z
N ALA A 1 3.59 19.49 -3.40
CA ALA A 1 3.43 18.07 -3.02
C ALA A 1 3.24 17.97 -1.51
N SER A 2 2.43 17.03 -1.02
CA SER A 2 2.35 16.71 0.42
C SER A 2 3.56 15.86 0.78
N ALA A 3 4.31 16.21 1.83
CA ALA A 3 5.45 15.40 2.31
C ALA A 3 5.04 13.94 2.57
N VAL A 4 3.79 13.70 2.95
CA VAL A 4 3.27 12.34 3.18
C VAL A 4 3.15 11.51 1.91
N LEU A 5 2.81 12.12 0.75
CA LEU A 5 2.72 11.38 -0.51
C LEU A 5 4.11 10.89 -0.93
N GLU A 6 5.10 11.78 -0.86
CA GLU A 6 6.49 11.46 -1.19
C GLU A 6 7.04 10.37 -0.28
N THR A 7 6.80 10.45 1.03
CA THR A 7 7.20 9.40 1.97
C THR A 7 6.57 8.05 1.63
N TRP A 8 5.26 7.99 1.42
CA TRP A 8 4.57 6.72 1.17
C TRP A 8 4.96 6.10 -0.20
N LEU A 9 5.14 6.91 -1.24
CA LEU A 9 5.65 6.40 -2.51
C LEU A 9 7.10 5.92 -2.39
N GLY A 10 7.93 6.60 -1.59
CA GLY A 10 9.28 6.14 -1.28
C GLY A 10 9.29 4.79 -0.56
N ASP A 11 8.43 4.60 0.43
CA ASP A 11 8.28 3.31 1.13
C ASP A 11 7.84 2.20 0.17
N LEU A 12 6.89 2.50 -0.73
CA LEU A 12 6.45 1.55 -1.75
C LEU A 12 7.56 1.18 -2.73
N ASP A 13 8.25 2.16 -3.31
CA ASP A 13 9.29 1.91 -4.29
C ASP A 13 10.47 1.15 -3.67
N TRP A 14 10.85 1.47 -2.42
CA TRP A 14 11.84 0.69 -1.68
C TRP A 14 11.38 -0.75 -1.44
N ALA A 15 10.14 -0.96 -0.96
CA ALA A 15 9.61 -2.30 -0.70
C ALA A 15 9.50 -3.15 -1.98
N ARG A 16 9.11 -2.56 -3.11
CA ARG A 16 9.06 -3.25 -4.40
C ARG A 16 10.43 -3.77 -4.84
N GLU A 17 11.49 -3.01 -4.58
CA GLU A 17 12.87 -3.40 -4.94
C GLU A 17 13.44 -4.45 -3.98
N HIS A 18 13.13 -4.35 -2.68
CA HIS A 18 13.85 -5.10 -1.64
C HIS A 18 13.07 -6.27 -1.04
N GLU A 19 11.73 -6.26 -1.12
CA GLU A 19 10.86 -7.24 -0.45
C GLU A 19 9.87 -7.90 -1.44
N PRO A 20 10.34 -8.77 -2.37
CA PRO A 20 9.45 -9.47 -3.30
C PRO A 20 8.39 -10.29 -2.58
N GLY A 21 7.11 -10.04 -2.89
CA GLY A 21 5.97 -10.68 -2.22
C GLY A 21 5.63 -10.07 -0.85
N GLY A 22 6.28 -8.98 -0.46
CA GLY A 22 6.00 -8.23 0.76
C GLY A 22 4.62 -7.57 0.77
N ILE A 23 4.18 -7.16 1.96
CA ILE A 23 2.89 -6.48 2.18
C ILE A 23 3.16 -5.12 2.82
N LEU A 24 2.83 -4.04 2.10
CA LEU A 24 2.86 -2.68 2.64
C LEU A 24 1.45 -2.25 3.06
N THR A 25 1.26 -1.92 4.34
CA THR A 25 -0.05 -1.55 4.90
C THR A 25 -0.05 -0.11 5.40
N TYR A 26 -0.89 0.74 4.81
CA TYR A 26 -1.13 2.10 5.31
C TYR A 26 -2.29 2.10 6.31
N THR A 27 -2.02 2.44 7.57
CA THR A 27 -3.08 2.61 8.57
C THR A 27 -3.66 4.02 8.49
N MET A 28 -4.98 4.10 8.32
CA MET A 28 -5.69 5.36 8.14
C MET A 28 -6.80 5.52 9.18
N HIS A 29 -7.05 6.78 9.56
CA HIS A 29 -8.13 7.13 10.47
C HIS A 29 -9.02 8.19 9.80
N PRO A 30 -10.36 8.05 9.80
CA PRO A 30 -11.26 8.99 9.14
C PRO A 30 -11.05 10.45 9.58
N GLN A 31 -10.75 10.65 10.87
CA GLN A 31 -10.50 11.96 11.48
C GLN A 31 -9.28 12.68 10.90
N VAL A 32 -8.36 11.94 10.25
CA VAL A 32 -7.13 12.47 9.66
C VAL A 32 -7.19 12.42 8.13
N ILE A 33 -7.35 11.24 7.53
CA ILE A 33 -7.29 11.06 6.08
C ILE A 33 -8.51 11.66 5.37
N GLY A 34 -9.67 11.71 6.04
CA GLY A 34 -10.92 12.24 5.47
C GLY A 34 -10.96 13.76 5.32
N ARG A 35 -9.93 14.49 5.75
CA ARG A 35 -9.84 15.95 5.55
C ARG A 35 -9.55 16.24 4.07
N GLY A 36 -10.22 17.22 3.46
CA GLY A 36 -10.15 17.46 2.01
C GLY A 36 -8.73 17.49 1.41
N HIS A 37 -7.77 18.17 2.05
CA HIS A 37 -6.38 18.18 1.57
C HIS A 37 -5.67 16.81 1.64
N ARG A 38 -6.09 15.93 2.55
CA ARG A 38 -5.62 14.55 2.65
C ARG A 38 -6.36 13.62 1.70
N MET A 39 -7.63 13.88 1.40
CA MET A 39 -8.37 13.17 0.36
C MET A 39 -7.75 13.40 -1.02
N LEU A 40 -7.44 14.64 -1.40
CA LEU A 40 -6.74 14.94 -2.67
C LEU A 40 -5.36 14.26 -2.75
N MET A 41 -4.64 14.21 -1.63
CA MET A 41 -3.37 13.51 -1.54
C MET A 41 -3.55 11.99 -1.67
N PHE A 42 -4.60 11.44 -1.07
CA PHE A 42 -4.90 10.02 -1.10
C PHE A 42 -5.37 9.55 -2.48
N GLU A 43 -6.16 10.36 -3.20
CA GLU A 43 -6.48 10.15 -4.62
C GLU A 43 -5.19 10.07 -5.46
N ALA A 44 -4.29 11.05 -5.30
CA ALA A 44 -3.01 11.04 -6.01
C ALA A 44 -2.12 9.84 -5.66
N LEU A 45 -2.15 9.36 -4.40
CA LEU A 45 -1.45 8.14 -4.01
C LEU A 45 -1.99 6.93 -4.77
N ILE A 46 -3.32 6.75 -4.81
CA ILE A 46 -3.94 5.61 -5.49
C ILE A 46 -3.58 5.64 -6.98
N ASP A 47 -3.71 6.79 -7.63
CA ASP A 47 -3.36 6.97 -9.04
C ASP A 47 -1.89 6.59 -9.34
N GLU A 48 -0.95 6.92 -8.45
CA GLU A 48 0.47 6.56 -8.62
C GLU A 48 0.75 5.07 -8.37
N ILE A 49 0.03 4.45 -7.43
CA ILE A 49 0.15 3.01 -7.14
C ILE A 49 -0.39 2.19 -8.31
N GLU A 50 -1.52 2.58 -8.89
CA GLU A 50 -2.14 1.87 -10.03
C GLU A 50 -1.26 1.84 -11.28
N LYS A 51 -0.27 2.75 -11.39
CA LYS A 51 0.73 2.74 -12.46
C LYS A 51 1.80 1.66 -12.29
N ARG A 52 1.87 1.00 -11.12
CA ARG A 52 2.84 -0.08 -10.85
C ARG A 52 2.23 -1.42 -11.24
N GLU A 53 2.72 -2.03 -12.31
CA GLU A 53 2.18 -3.30 -12.85
C GLU A 53 2.37 -4.51 -11.92
N ASP A 54 3.32 -4.42 -10.98
CA ASP A 54 3.73 -5.46 -10.03
C ASP A 54 3.09 -5.28 -8.63
N VAL A 55 2.19 -4.33 -8.46
CA VAL A 55 1.49 -4.07 -7.18
C VAL A 55 0.01 -4.40 -7.31
N ILE A 56 -0.54 -5.05 -6.28
CA ILE A 56 -1.96 -5.35 -6.20
C ILE A 56 -2.54 -4.88 -4.87
N PHE A 57 -3.78 -4.38 -4.91
CA PHE A 57 -4.55 -4.10 -3.72
C PHE A 57 -5.19 -5.38 -3.20
N VAL A 58 -5.00 -5.66 -1.92
CA VAL A 58 -5.63 -6.79 -1.22
C VAL A 58 -6.08 -6.36 0.16
N THR A 59 -7.06 -7.07 0.69
CA THR A 59 -7.42 -7.00 2.09
C THR A 59 -6.37 -7.73 2.96
N LEU A 60 -6.27 -7.35 4.24
CA LEU A 60 -5.42 -8.08 5.20
C LEU A 60 -5.83 -9.55 5.35
N GLN A 61 -7.11 -9.87 5.15
CA GLN A 61 -7.60 -11.25 5.18
C GLN A 61 -7.05 -12.07 4.01
N GLU A 62 -7.09 -11.54 2.79
CA GLU A 62 -6.54 -12.20 1.61
C GLU A 62 -5.04 -12.43 1.75
N ALA A 63 -4.30 -11.40 2.22
CA ALA A 63 -2.88 -11.51 2.49
C ALA A 63 -2.56 -12.61 3.51
N SER A 64 -3.29 -12.63 4.64
CA SER A 64 -3.16 -13.67 5.68
C SER A 64 -3.47 -15.06 5.15
N ASN A 65 -4.50 -15.21 4.31
CA ASN A 65 -4.88 -16.49 3.73
C ASN A 65 -3.82 -17.02 2.75
N ARG A 66 -3.25 -16.16 1.89
CA ARG A 66 -2.19 -16.54 0.95
C ARG A 66 -0.95 -17.03 1.70
N TRP A 67 -0.49 -16.25 2.68
CA TRP A 67 0.64 -16.63 3.50
C TRP A 67 0.44 -18.00 4.16
N ARG A 68 -0.74 -18.26 4.75
CA ARG A 68 -1.05 -19.57 5.37
C ARG A 68 -1.01 -20.72 4.36
N ALA A 69 -1.53 -20.51 3.14
CA ALA A 69 -1.52 -21.54 2.11
C ALA A 69 -0.09 -21.91 1.67
N GLU A 70 0.79 -20.90 1.56
CA GLU A 70 2.21 -21.11 1.26
C GLU A 70 2.93 -21.87 2.36
N GLN A 71 2.60 -21.62 3.65
CA GLN A 71 3.20 -22.35 4.78
C GLN A 71 2.73 -23.80 4.91
N THR A 72 1.59 -24.15 4.30
CA THR A 72 0.98 -25.50 4.42
C THR A 72 1.32 -26.39 3.21
N SER A 73 2.11 -25.88 2.27
CA SER A 73 2.59 -26.66 1.14
C SER A 73 3.85 -27.41 1.59
N ASP A 74 3.72 -28.73 1.80
CA ASP A 74 4.84 -29.67 2.03
C ASP A 74 5.82 -29.70 0.84
#